data_AF-B5XZ99-F1
#
_entry.id   AF-B5XZ99-F1
#
_cell.length_a   1.000
_cell.length_b   1.000
_cell.length_c   1.000
_cell.angle_alpha   90.00
_cell.angle_beta   90.00
_cell.angle_gamma   90.00
#
_symmetry.space_group_name_H-M   'P 1'
#
loop_
_entity.id
_entity.type
_entity.pdbx_description
1 polymer ?
#
loop_
_entity_poly.entity_id
_entity_poly.type
_entity_poly.pdbx_seq_one_letter_code
_entity_poly.pdbx_strand_id
1 'polypeptide(L)'
;MHQQPDIYAGLQDTALSDYFRTAGDKLVDESAVMSLAINSILQSEGHLNNKAIILWLIQALESTDDVVTADVIRKTLEIVVGYTMDDI
;
A
#
# COMPACT_ATOMS: atom_id res chain seq x y z
N MET A 1 18.64 -3.30 14.38
CA MET A 1 17.26 -3.65 14.00
C MET A 1 16.48 -2.34 13.95
N HIS A 2 16.32 -1.76 12.76
CA HIS A 2 15.52 -0.53 12.62
C HIS A 2 14.06 -0.94 12.70
N GLN A 3 13.42 -0.63 13.83
CA GLN A 3 11.97 -0.78 13.97
C GLN A 3 11.36 0.30 13.08
N GLN A 4 10.93 -0.06 11.86
CA GLN A 4 10.01 0.77 11.11
C GLN A 4 8.76 0.96 11.99
N PRO A 5 8.28 2.20 12.19
CA PRO A 5 7.01 2.41 12.87
C PRO A 5 5.95 1.54 12.20
N ASP A 6 5.10 0.89 13.00
CA ASP A 6 4.12 -0.09 12.51
C ASP A 6 2.95 0.62 11.83
N ILE A 7 3.25 1.28 10.71
CA ILE A 7 2.33 2.02 9.84
C ILE A 7 1.25 1.11 9.25
N TYR A 8 1.49 -0.20 9.25
CA TYR A 8 0.52 -1.22 8.83
C TYR A 8 -0.48 -1.58 9.94
N ALA A 9 -0.24 -1.22 11.21
CA ALA A 9 -1.16 -1.52 12.31
C ALA A 9 -2.54 -0.85 12.17
N GLY A 10 -2.65 0.19 11.32
CA GLY A 10 -3.92 0.84 11.00
C GLY A 10 -4.76 0.11 9.94
N LEU A 11 -4.20 -0.90 9.27
CA LEU A 11 -4.93 -1.71 8.30
C LEU A 11 -5.81 -2.71 9.05
N GLN A 12 -7.08 -2.80 8.64
CA GLN A 12 -8.00 -3.80 9.19
C GLN A 12 -7.66 -5.22 8.70
N ASP A 13 -7.03 -5.31 7.53
CA ASP A 13 -6.58 -6.55 6.93
C ASP A 13 -5.20 -6.96 7.47
N THR A 14 -5.22 -7.97 8.34
CA THR A 14 -4.01 -8.51 8.96
C THR A 14 -3.15 -9.29 7.98
N ALA A 15 -3.72 -9.90 6.95
CA ALA A 15 -2.98 -10.71 5.98
C ALA A 15 -2.15 -9.83 5.04
N LEU A 16 -2.75 -8.74 4.53
CA LEU A 16 -2.04 -7.74 3.74
C LEU A 16 -0.91 -7.07 4.54
N SER A 17 -1.19 -6.72 5.80
CA SER A 17 -0.21 -6.13 6.71
C SER A 17 0.97 -7.06 6.96
N ASP A 18 0.69 -8.34 7.23
CA ASP A 18 1.72 -9.35 7.46
C ASP A 18 2.52 -9.66 6.19
N TYR A 19 1.89 -9.59 5.01
CA TYR A 19 2.59 -9.76 3.74
C TYR A 19 3.67 -8.69 3.52
N PHE A 20 3.32 -7.41 3.66
CA PHE A 20 4.31 -6.32 3.54
C PHE A 20 5.38 -6.39 4.64
N ARG A 21 5.00 -6.81 5.85
CA ARG A 21 5.95 -6.97 6.98
C ARG A 21 6.94 -8.11 6.76
N THR A 22 6.50 -9.23 6.19
CA THR A 22 7.34 -10.44 5.99
C THR A 22 8.12 -10.42 4.68
N ALA A 23 7.70 -9.61 3.69
CA ALA A 23 8.39 -9.50 2.42
C ALA A 23 9.80 -8.90 2.53
N GLY A 24 10.06 -8.08 3.57
CA GLY A 24 11.36 -7.46 3.81
C GLY A 24 11.88 -6.70 2.60
N ASP A 25 13.15 -6.91 2.24
CA ASP A 25 13.82 -6.20 1.14
C ASP A 25 13.22 -6.48 -0.25
N LYS A 26 12.35 -7.50 -0.40
CA LYS A 26 11.76 -7.84 -1.72
C LYS A 26 10.72 -6.85 -2.19
N LEU A 27 10.09 -6.10 -1.28
CA LEU A 27 9.03 -5.14 -1.56
C LEU A 27 9.38 -3.75 -1.04
N VAL A 28 10.66 -3.37 -1.09
CA VAL A 28 11.11 -2.11 -0.47
C VAL A 28 10.42 -0.90 -1.14
N ASP A 29 10.29 -0.94 -2.47
CA ASP A 29 9.70 0.14 -3.26
C ASP A 29 8.17 0.16 -3.10
N GLU A 30 7.51 -1.00 -3.16
CA GLU A 30 6.07 -1.13 -2.94
C GLU A 30 5.70 -0.75 -1.50
N SER A 31 6.53 -1.08 -0.52
CA SER A 31 6.35 -0.68 0.88
C SER A 31 6.47 0.84 1.05
N ALA A 32 7.35 1.50 0.30
CA ALA A 32 7.45 2.95 0.30
C ALA A 32 6.19 3.60 -0.28
N VAL A 33 5.68 3.08 -1.40
CA VAL A 33 4.42 3.53 -2.00
C VAL A 33 3.25 3.32 -1.04
N MET A 34 3.16 2.15 -0.42
CA MET A 34 2.13 1.83 0.57
C MET A 34 2.19 2.78 1.78
N SER A 35 3.39 3.09 2.26
CA SER A 35 3.60 4.05 3.35
C SER A 35 3.10 5.45 2.98
N LEU A 36 3.35 5.89 1.74
CA LEU A 36 2.85 7.17 1.24
C LEU A 36 1.32 7.18 1.15
N ALA A 37 0.72 6.10 0.63
CA ALA A 37 -0.72 5.94 0.54
C ALA A 37 -1.38 6.03 1.93
N ILE A 38 -0.91 5.25 2.90
CA ILE A 38 -1.42 5.23 4.27
C ILE A 38 -1.34 6.62 4.90
N ASN A 39 -0.19 7.27 4.81
CA ASN A 39 -0.01 8.61 5.38
C ASN A 39 -0.90 9.65 4.71
N SER A 40 -1.08 9.57 3.38
CA SER A 40 -1.94 10.49 2.63
C SER A 40 -3.41 10.31 3.03
N ILE A 41 -3.90 9.07 3.10
CA ILE A 41 -5.28 8.74 3.43
C ILE A 41 -5.60 9.11 4.88
N LEU A 42 -4.70 8.80 5.81
CA LEU A 42 -4.88 9.17 7.22
C LEU A 42 -4.94 10.70 7.40
N GLN A 43 -4.20 11.46 6.60
CA GLN A 43 -4.24 12.92 6.63
C GLN A 43 -5.49 13.51 5.97
N SER A 44 -6.05 12.87 4.93
CA SER A 44 -7.21 13.38 4.19
C SER A 44 -8.56 12.89 4.71
N GLU A 45 -8.69 11.58 4.95
CA GLU A 45 -9.94 10.90 5.27
C GLU A 45 -10.03 10.47 6.74
N GLY A 46 -8.90 10.34 7.44
CA GLY A 46 -8.83 9.96 8.86
C GLY A 46 -9.17 8.50 9.16
N HIS A 47 -9.51 7.70 8.14
CA HIS A 47 -9.81 6.28 8.27
C HIS A 47 -9.17 5.51 7.11
N LEU A 48 -8.63 4.32 7.42
CA LEU A 48 -7.92 3.48 6.48
C LEU A 48 -8.73 2.20 6.20
N ASN A 49 -8.93 1.89 4.93
CA ASN A 49 -9.51 0.63 4.47
C ASN A 49 -8.98 0.28 3.07
N ASN A 50 -9.12 -0.97 2.64
CA ASN A 50 -8.57 -1.45 1.37
C ASN A 50 -9.11 -0.66 0.17
N LYS A 51 -10.38 -0.23 0.21
CA LYS A 51 -10.98 0.61 -0.85
C LYS A 51 -10.29 1.96 -0.98
N ALA A 52 -10.02 2.66 0.12
CA ALA A 52 -9.33 3.95 0.11
C ALA A 52 -7.91 3.82 -0.46
N ILE A 53 -7.21 2.73 -0.13
CA ILE A 53 -5.86 2.44 -0.64
C ILE A 53 -5.90 2.18 -2.14
N ILE A 54 -6.82 1.33 -2.61
CA ILE A 54 -7.01 1.05 -4.04
C ILE A 54 -7.28 2.34 -4.81
N LEU A 55 -8.19 3.19 -4.33
CA LEU A 55 -8.51 4.46 -4.99
C LEU A 55 -7.32 5.41 -5.03
N TRP A 56 -6.54 5.50 -3.95
CA TRP A 56 -5.33 6.32 -3.92
C TRP A 56 -4.29 5.83 -4.91
N LEU A 57 -4.05 4.51 -4.98
CA LEU A 57 -3.08 3.90 -5.90
C LEU A 57 -3.47 4.11 -7.37
N ILE A 58 -4.77 4.03 -7.70
CA ILE A 58 -5.26 4.34 -9.05
C ILE A 58 -4.97 5.79 -9.42
N GLN A 59 -5.30 6.75 -8.54
CA GLN A 59 -5.03 8.17 -8.78
C GLN A 59 -3.53 8.47 -8.92
N ALA A 60 -2.70 7.84 -8.07
CA ALA A 60 -1.25 7.96 -8.15
C ALA A 60 -0.73 7.43 -9.49
N LEU A 61 -1.25 6.30 -9.97
CA LEU A 61 -0.87 5.70 -11.25
C LEU A 61 -1.26 6.59 -12.44
N GLU A 62 -2.46 7.20 -12.41
CA GLU A 62 -2.94 8.12 -13.45
C GLU A 62 -2.16 9.43 -13.50
N SER A 63 -1.51 9.82 -12.40
CA SER A 63 -0.77 11.08 -12.27
C SER A 63 0.76 10.91 -12.39
N THR A 64 1.24 9.68 -12.62
CA THR A 64 2.68 9.37 -12.66
C THR A 64 3.16 9.20 -14.10
N ASP A 65 4.01 10.11 -14.56
CA ASP A 65 4.63 10.02 -15.90
C ASP A 65 5.87 9.10 -15.94
N ASP A 66 6.52 8.88 -14.78
CA ASP A 66 7.69 8.01 -14.69
C ASP A 66 7.28 6.54 -14.72
N VAL A 67 7.66 5.85 -15.80
CA VAL A 67 7.26 4.45 -16.04
C VAL A 67 7.78 3.48 -14.98
N VAL A 68 8.93 3.78 -14.35
CA VAL A 68 9.49 2.94 -13.28
C VAL A 68 8.64 3.06 -12.02
N THR A 69 8.35 4.29 -11.59
CA THR A 69 7.47 4.56 -10.45
C THR A 69 6.06 4.02 -10.70
N ALA A 70 5.52 4.22 -11.91
CA ALA A 70 4.22 3.68 -12.31
C ALA A 70 4.18 2.15 -12.23
N ASP A 71 5.28 1.46 -12.53
CA ASP A 71 5.37 0.00 -12.38
C ASP A 71 5.31 -0.46 -10.92
N VAL A 72 6.02 0.25 -10.02
CA VAL A 72 5.95 -0.02 -8.58
C VAL A 72 4.54 0.22 -8.04
N ILE A 73 3.90 1.33 -8.43
CA ILE A 73 2.52 1.64 -8.02
C ILE A 73 1.56 0.56 -8.54
N ARG A 74 1.72 0.11 -9.80
CA ARG A 74 0.91 -0.96 -10.38
C ARG A 74 1.06 -2.27 -9.61
N LYS A 75 2.28 -2.70 -9.30
CA LYS A 75 2.54 -3.90 -8.49
C LYS A 75 1.93 -3.79 -7.09
N THR A 76 2.07 -2.63 -6.47
CA THR A 76 1.46 -2.36 -5.15
C THR A 76 -0.07 -2.50 -5.23
N LEU A 77 -0.69 -1.95 -6.27
CA LEU A 77 -2.13 -2.06 -6.50
C LEU A 77 -2.55 -3.52 -6.73
N GLU A 78 -1.81 -4.29 -7.52
CA GLU A 78 -2.07 -5.71 -7.76
C GLU A 78 -2.05 -6.51 -6.46
N ILE A 79 -1.08 -6.26 -5.57
CA ILE A 79 -1.00 -6.91 -4.25
C ILE A 79 -2.24 -6.59 -3.43
N VAL A 80 -2.56 -5.29 -3.25
CA VAL A 80 -3.69 -4.87 -2.41
C VAL A 80 -5.02 -5.41 -2.95
N VAL A 81 -5.23 -5.38 -4.27
CA VAL A 81 -6.42 -5.92 -4.91
C VAL A 81 -6.49 -7.44 -4.75
N GLY A 82 -5.38 -8.17 -4.91
CA GLY A 82 -5.32 -9.61 -4.72
C GLY A 82 -5.78 -10.04 -3.33
N TYR A 83 -5.23 -9.44 -2.27
CA TYR A 83 -5.65 -9.72 -0.90
C TYR A 83 -7.10 -9.31 -0.62
N THR A 84 -7.55 -8.18 -1.17
CA THR A 84 -8.94 -7.73 -0.99
C THR A 84 -9.95 -8.64 -1.67
N MET A 85 -9.60 -9.26 -2.81
CA MET A 85 -10.45 -10.23 -3.49
C MET A 85 -10.45 -11.60 -2.80
N ASP A 86 -9.31 -12.01 -2.21
CA ASP A 86 -9.20 -13.25 -1.46
C ASP A 86 -10.01 -13.23 -0.14
N ASP A 87 -10.28 -12.05 0.40
CA ASP A 87 -11.05 -11.82 1.63
C ASP A 87 -12.60 -11.77 1.46
N ILE A 88 -13.13 -11.90 0.24
CA ILE A 88 -14.58 -11.85 -0.11
C ILE A 88 -15.16 -13.24 -0.37
#